data_AF-A0A819XZE0-F1
#
_entry.id   AF-A0A819XZE0-F1
#
_cell.length_a   1.000
_cell.length_b   1.000
_cell.length_c   1.000
_cell.angle_alpha   90.00
_cell.angle_beta   90.00
_cell.angle_gamma   90.00
#
_symmetry.space_group_name_H-M   'P 1'
#
loop_
_entity.id
_entity.type
_entity.pdbx_description
1 polymer ?
#
loop_
_entity_poly.entity_id
_entity_poly.type
_entity_poly.pdbx_seq_one_letter_code
_entity_poly.pdbx_strand_id
1 'polypeptide(L)'
;MDQWDRSSQLLISAIVGVSRTIGGLPLEHPLDTIRTRWQANPTQSRNALQVTREIYTSKGFLGFYSGAIPNTTRRAVKQTYRWPMMLFFPNFYRDHVLSARIQQNYPRLPKILTGLSIANFEILVINPLERLKVWLMTSPTRLSLLEFFRQRTDGRDIIRELYRGTSAIFFRQNVSWVTFLYTDELTKTKVREYKQSQDLTHIDLFAAGMIVGLVNTAAMMPFDYVKTQKQKFFQNNQSMMDIFKTTLKQDGIARFYVGWKVYLVQYAIVAILTVNVLDQLEQKFKKSTTNFSKNMITCITDLPVELLHGIFDYLSAYDICHGFRDLNDYLDQVLENYSNFKLDFQSIEKSCFDLICQHVQPICIKVLRLSDDRNETPDQSELFLSRINVKQMTNLQTLSLAQIEDIPFTT
;
A
#
# COMPACT_ATOMS: atom_id res chain seq x y z
N MET A 1 -2.08 18.50 -7.21
CA MET A 1 -2.18 17.61 -6.01
C MET A 1 -1.56 16.28 -6.42
N ASP A 2 -0.25 16.21 -6.27
CA ASP A 2 0.63 15.68 -7.31
C ASP A 2 1.05 14.21 -7.12
N GLN A 3 1.52 13.60 -8.21
CA GLN A 3 2.09 12.24 -8.21
C GLN A 3 3.20 12.05 -7.16
N TRP A 4 3.93 13.11 -6.80
CA TRP A 4 5.03 13.07 -5.82
C TRP A 4 4.56 12.91 -4.36
N ASP A 5 3.40 13.49 -4.02
CA ASP A 5 2.79 13.28 -2.70
C ASP A 5 2.26 11.83 -2.58
N ARG A 6 1.69 11.28 -3.67
CA ARG A 6 1.23 9.89 -3.72
C ARG A 6 2.36 8.86 -3.55
N SER A 7 3.50 9.03 -4.24
CA SER A 7 4.62 8.08 -4.13
C SER A 7 5.24 8.10 -2.72
N SER A 8 5.36 9.27 -2.12
CA SER A 8 5.83 9.44 -0.75
C SER A 8 4.87 8.79 0.26
N GLN A 9 3.57 8.97 0.10
CA GLN A 9 2.54 8.32 0.93
C GLN A 9 2.57 6.79 0.83
N LEU A 10 2.80 6.24 -0.38
CA LEU A 10 2.94 4.80 -0.59
C LEU A 10 4.17 4.24 0.12
N LEU A 11 5.29 4.94 0.05
CA LEU A 11 6.55 4.52 0.65
C LEU A 11 6.46 4.56 2.19
N ILE A 12 5.88 5.62 2.74
CA ILE A 12 5.60 5.74 4.18
C ILE A 12 4.67 4.60 4.64
N SER A 13 3.58 4.33 3.89
CA SER A 13 2.64 3.25 4.22
C SER A 13 3.27 1.86 4.18
N ALA A 14 4.23 1.65 3.27
CA ALA A 14 5.01 0.41 3.20
C ALA A 14 5.94 0.28 4.42
N ILE A 15 6.69 1.33 4.77
CA ILE A 15 7.59 1.35 5.95
C ILE A 15 6.81 1.12 7.24
N VAL A 16 5.68 1.81 7.42
CA VAL A 16 4.81 1.64 8.59
C VAL A 16 4.28 0.21 8.67
N GLY A 17 3.85 -0.37 7.55
CA GLY A 17 3.35 -1.74 7.54
C GLY A 17 4.41 -2.82 7.77
N VAL A 18 5.65 -2.60 7.31
CA VAL A 18 6.80 -3.46 7.65
C VAL A 18 7.15 -3.34 9.13
N SER A 19 7.21 -2.11 9.66
CA SER A 19 7.48 -1.84 11.08
C SER A 19 6.46 -2.51 12.00
N ARG A 20 5.17 -2.42 11.64
CA ARG A 20 4.08 -3.15 12.31
C ARG A 20 4.29 -4.66 12.30
N THR A 21 4.71 -5.21 11.16
CA THR A 21 4.97 -6.65 11.02
C THR A 21 6.06 -7.12 11.97
N ILE A 22 7.14 -6.34 12.10
CA ILE A 22 8.28 -6.65 12.97
C ILE A 22 7.88 -6.51 14.44
N GLY A 23 7.21 -5.41 14.81
CA GLY A 23 6.80 -5.14 16.20
C GLY A 23 5.76 -6.12 16.75
N GLY A 24 4.82 -6.59 15.91
CA GLY A 24 3.80 -7.56 16.32
C GLY A 24 4.27 -9.02 16.35
N LEU A 25 5.41 -9.33 15.71
CA LEU A 25 5.87 -10.71 15.55
C LEU A 25 6.09 -11.48 16.86
N PRO A 26 6.72 -10.89 17.90
CA PRO A 26 6.97 -11.61 19.15
C PRO A 26 5.70 -12.12 19.82
N LEU A 27 4.59 -11.39 19.69
CA LEU A 27 3.30 -11.70 20.33
C LEU A 27 2.40 -12.57 19.46
N GLU A 28 2.36 -12.29 18.15
CA GLU A 28 1.45 -12.97 17.25
C GLU A 28 1.93 -14.36 16.83
N HIS A 29 3.24 -14.51 16.67
CA HIS A 29 3.80 -15.70 16.04
C HIS A 29 3.70 -16.96 16.92
N PRO A 30 3.90 -16.90 18.25
CA PRO A 30 3.64 -18.06 19.13
C PRO A 30 2.20 -18.58 19.02
N LEU A 31 1.20 -17.68 18.96
CA LEU A 31 -0.20 -18.04 18.81
C LEU A 31 -0.50 -18.68 17.46
N ASP A 32 0.11 -18.17 16.38
CA ASP A 32 0.05 -18.76 15.05
C ASP A 32 0.64 -20.17 15.03
N THR A 33 1.80 -20.37 15.66
CA THR A 33 2.45 -21.69 15.80
C THR A 33 1.57 -22.69 16.56
N ILE A 34 0.98 -22.27 17.69
CA ILE A 34 0.06 -23.13 18.47
C ILE A 34 -1.15 -23.51 17.61
N ARG A 35 -1.80 -22.55 16.94
CA ARG A 35 -2.96 -22.82 16.08
C ARG A 35 -2.61 -23.77 14.95
N THR A 36 -1.53 -23.49 14.19
CA THR A 36 -1.15 -24.29 13.03
C THR A 36 -0.76 -25.71 13.43
N ARG A 37 -0.06 -25.90 14.56
CA ARG A 37 0.25 -27.24 15.06
C ARG A 37 -1.01 -27.99 15.52
N TRP A 38 -1.94 -27.29 16.18
CA TRP A 38 -3.21 -27.88 16.59
C TRP A 38 -4.06 -28.32 15.40
N GLN A 39 -4.18 -27.46 14.37
CA GLN A 39 -4.88 -27.79 13.13
C GLN A 39 -4.22 -28.93 12.36
N ALA A 40 -2.89 -29.07 12.42
CA ALA A 40 -2.17 -30.15 11.73
C ALA A 40 -2.38 -31.52 12.37
N ASN A 41 -2.41 -31.59 13.71
CA ASN A 41 -2.57 -32.81 14.49
C ASN A 41 -3.69 -32.67 15.55
N PRO A 42 -4.96 -32.56 15.12
CA PRO A 42 -6.07 -32.25 16.03
C PRO A 42 -6.52 -33.44 16.90
N THR A 43 -6.11 -34.67 16.57
CA THR A 43 -6.42 -35.88 17.34
C THR A 43 -5.48 -36.07 18.53
N GLN A 44 -4.23 -35.61 18.42
CA GLN A 44 -3.21 -35.76 19.46
C GLN A 44 -3.44 -34.80 20.63
N SER A 45 -3.99 -33.63 20.36
CA SER A 45 -4.12 -32.54 21.33
C SER A 45 -5.57 -32.07 21.47
N ARG A 46 -6.12 -32.18 22.69
CA ARG A 46 -7.50 -31.75 22.98
C ARG A 46 -7.63 -30.25 23.21
N ASN A 47 -6.58 -29.63 23.77
CA ASN A 47 -6.59 -28.23 24.22
C ASN A 47 -5.32 -27.48 23.77
N ALA A 48 -5.42 -26.15 23.63
CA ALA A 48 -4.28 -25.30 23.30
C ALA A 48 -3.11 -25.41 24.28
N LEU A 49 -3.39 -25.62 25.58
CA LEU A 49 -2.36 -25.83 26.61
C LEU A 49 -1.56 -27.11 26.38
N GLN A 50 -2.21 -28.17 25.91
CA GLN A 50 -1.54 -29.42 25.59
C GLN A 50 -0.58 -29.23 24.40
N VAL A 51 -1.04 -28.56 23.34
CA VAL A 51 -0.20 -28.21 22.18
C VAL A 51 0.98 -27.34 22.61
N THR A 52 0.74 -26.38 23.50
CA THR A 52 1.78 -25.49 24.04
C THR A 52 2.84 -26.28 24.80
N ARG A 53 2.39 -27.21 25.67
CA ARG A 53 3.29 -28.12 26.40
C ARG A 53 4.07 -29.00 25.44
N GLU A 54 3.43 -29.59 24.44
CA GLU A 54 4.08 -30.42 23.41
C GLU A 54 5.14 -29.64 22.62
N ILE A 55 4.87 -28.38 22.26
CA ILE A 55 5.86 -27.52 21.59
C ILE A 55 7.05 -27.29 22.51
N TYR A 56 6.78 -26.93 23.77
CA TYR A 56 7.83 -26.64 24.74
C TYR A 56 8.70 -27.88 25.03
N THR A 57 8.10 -29.07 25.18
CA THR A 57 8.86 -30.30 25.45
C THR A 57 9.61 -30.80 24.21
N SER A 58 9.08 -30.62 23.00
CA SER A 58 9.73 -31.10 21.76
C SER A 58 10.80 -30.17 21.21
N LYS A 59 10.62 -28.85 21.33
CA LYS A 59 11.46 -27.84 20.66
C LYS A 59 11.98 -26.74 21.59
N GLY A 60 11.58 -26.74 22.87
CA GLY A 60 11.88 -25.67 23.81
C GLY A 60 11.16 -24.35 23.46
N PHE A 61 11.61 -23.26 24.07
CA PHE A 61 11.06 -21.92 23.86
C PHE A 61 11.17 -21.43 22.41
N LEU A 62 12.30 -21.73 21.74
CA LEU A 62 12.51 -21.37 20.33
C LEU A 62 11.58 -22.14 19.38
N GLY A 63 10.93 -23.20 19.85
CA GLY A 63 9.89 -23.93 19.13
C GLY A 63 8.71 -23.05 18.71
N PHE A 64 8.30 -22.11 19.57
CA PHE A 64 7.21 -21.16 19.28
C PHE A 64 7.54 -20.22 18.12
N TYR A 65 8.83 -20.05 17.82
CA TYR A 65 9.34 -19.21 16.73
C TYR A 65 9.75 -19.99 15.47
N SER A 66 9.34 -21.26 15.37
CA SER A 66 9.55 -22.07 14.17
C SER A 66 8.78 -21.48 12.98
N GLY A 67 9.50 -21.07 11.93
CA GLY A 67 8.89 -20.45 10.76
C GLY A 67 8.66 -18.94 10.88
N ALA A 68 9.27 -18.27 11.86
CA ALA A 68 9.21 -16.81 11.99
C ALA A 68 9.74 -16.09 10.74
N ILE A 69 10.90 -16.53 10.21
CA ILE A 69 11.52 -15.95 9.01
C ILE A 69 10.56 -15.97 7.81
N PRO A 70 10.08 -17.12 7.31
CA PRO A 70 9.18 -17.14 6.16
C PRO A 70 7.87 -16.40 6.43
N ASN A 71 7.35 -16.42 7.66
CA ASN A 71 6.15 -15.64 8.02
C ASN A 71 6.38 -14.12 7.96
N THR A 72 7.56 -13.64 8.37
CA THR A 72 7.94 -12.21 8.33
C THR A 72 8.08 -11.75 6.89
N THR A 73 8.87 -12.47 6.09
CA THR A 73 9.07 -12.18 4.66
C THR A 73 7.73 -12.15 3.95
N ARG A 74 6.87 -13.14 4.19
CA ARG A 74 5.53 -13.22 3.62
C ARG A 74 4.68 -11.99 3.92
N ARG A 75 4.70 -11.52 5.17
CA ARG A 75 3.93 -10.34 5.60
C ARG A 75 4.49 -9.04 5.02
N ALA A 76 5.81 -8.89 4.97
CA ALA A 76 6.47 -7.74 4.37
C ALA A 76 6.17 -7.63 2.86
N VAL A 77 6.31 -8.74 2.13
CA VAL A 77 5.98 -8.81 0.70
C VAL A 77 4.50 -8.49 0.49
N LYS A 78 3.61 -9.06 1.32
CA LYS A 78 2.17 -8.79 1.28
C LYS A 78 1.85 -7.30 1.39
N GLN A 79 2.51 -6.59 2.30
CA GLN A 79 2.25 -5.16 2.51
C GLN A 79 2.67 -4.31 1.31
N THR A 80 3.75 -4.71 0.62
CA THR A 80 4.36 -3.95 -0.46
C THR A 80 3.43 -3.81 -1.67
N TYR A 81 2.81 -4.91 -2.11
CA TYR A 81 1.94 -4.86 -3.30
C TYR A 81 0.47 -4.56 -2.99
N ARG A 82 0.00 -4.81 -1.76
CA ARG A 82 -1.43 -4.74 -1.43
C ARG A 82 -2.00 -3.34 -1.58
N TRP A 83 -1.29 -2.31 -1.13
CA TRP A 83 -1.73 -0.91 -1.24
C TRP A 83 -1.79 -0.43 -2.70
N PRO A 84 -0.73 -0.55 -3.52
CA PRO A 84 -0.79 -0.23 -4.94
C PRO A 84 -1.97 -0.92 -5.65
N MET A 85 -2.20 -2.21 -5.37
CA MET A 85 -3.30 -2.95 -5.95
C MET A 85 -4.67 -2.46 -5.48
N MET A 86 -4.82 -2.09 -4.21
CA MET A 86 -6.05 -1.51 -3.67
C MET A 86 -6.37 -0.14 -4.30
N LEU A 87 -5.39 0.60 -4.79
CA LEU A 87 -5.61 1.87 -5.50
C LEU A 87 -5.91 1.65 -6.98
N PHE A 88 -5.19 0.72 -7.62
CA PHE A 88 -5.30 0.48 -9.06
C PHE A 88 -6.59 -0.25 -9.45
N PHE A 89 -6.87 -1.41 -8.83
CA PHE A 89 -7.95 -2.29 -9.28
C PHE A 89 -9.35 -1.69 -9.21
N PRO A 90 -9.75 -0.92 -8.17
CA PRO A 90 -11.09 -0.35 -8.14
C PRO A 90 -11.35 0.61 -9.30
N ASN A 91 -10.36 1.42 -9.67
CA ASN A 91 -10.45 2.34 -10.80
C ASN A 91 -10.45 1.56 -12.11
N PHE A 92 -9.55 0.57 -12.24
CA PHE A 92 -9.55 -0.33 -13.40
C PHE A 92 -10.92 -0.98 -13.64
N TYR A 93 -11.56 -1.53 -12.60
CA TYR A 93 -12.88 -2.14 -12.73
C TYR A 93 -13.99 -1.13 -13.03
N ARG A 94 -13.93 0.07 -12.46
CA ARG A 94 -14.93 1.13 -12.72
C ARG A 94 -14.79 1.73 -14.11
N ASP A 95 -13.58 1.93 -14.59
CA ASP A 95 -13.36 2.73 -15.79
C ASP A 95 -13.29 1.84 -17.05
N HIS A 96 -12.80 0.59 -16.92
CA HIS A 96 -12.49 -0.26 -18.09
C HIS A 96 -13.31 -1.55 -18.19
N VAL A 97 -13.93 -2.03 -17.10
CA VAL A 97 -14.57 -3.36 -17.08
C VAL A 97 -16.09 -3.28 -16.88
N LEU A 98 -16.55 -2.46 -15.93
CA LEU A 98 -17.96 -2.42 -15.54
C LEU A 98 -18.67 -1.26 -16.25
N SER A 99 -19.77 -1.55 -16.94
CA SER A 99 -20.62 -0.50 -17.52
C SER A 99 -21.33 0.31 -16.43
N ALA A 100 -21.63 1.59 -16.72
CA ALA A 100 -22.31 2.49 -15.78
C ALA A 100 -23.62 1.91 -15.20
N ARG A 101 -24.35 1.12 -16.01
CA ARG A 101 -25.59 0.44 -15.59
C ARG A 101 -25.36 -0.61 -14.50
N ILE A 102 -24.28 -1.40 -14.62
CA ILE A 102 -23.93 -2.41 -13.61
C ILE A 102 -23.44 -1.74 -12.33
N GLN A 103 -22.72 -0.63 -12.45
CA GLN A 103 -22.25 0.14 -11.29
C GLN A 103 -23.40 0.74 -10.48
N GLN A 104 -24.44 1.26 -11.15
CA GLN A 104 -25.63 1.77 -10.48
C GLN A 104 -26.43 0.66 -9.79
N ASN A 105 -26.62 -0.49 -10.45
CA ASN A 105 -27.37 -1.61 -9.87
C ASN A 105 -26.60 -2.32 -8.75
N TYR A 106 -25.26 -2.38 -8.83
CA TYR A 106 -24.40 -3.09 -7.90
C TYR A 106 -23.16 -2.26 -7.52
N PRO A 107 -23.30 -1.23 -6.66
CA PRO A 107 -22.19 -0.37 -6.26
C PRO A 107 -21.07 -1.09 -5.50
N ARG A 108 -21.35 -2.31 -5.00
CA ARG A 108 -20.44 -3.14 -4.21
C ARG A 108 -19.54 -4.04 -5.05
N LEU A 109 -19.92 -4.30 -6.31
CA LEU A 109 -19.23 -5.25 -7.19
C LEU A 109 -17.76 -4.88 -7.45
N PRO A 110 -17.38 -3.61 -7.74
CA PRO A 110 -15.98 -3.26 -8.03
C PRO A 110 -15.03 -3.58 -6.87
N LYS A 111 -15.49 -3.37 -5.62
CA LYS A 111 -14.70 -3.66 -4.41
C LYS A 111 -14.47 -5.17 -4.25
N ILE A 112 -15.50 -5.99 -4.45
CA ILE A 112 -15.41 -7.45 -4.35
C ILE A 112 -14.50 -8.01 -5.44
N LEU A 113 -14.65 -7.56 -6.69
CA LEU A 113 -13.78 -7.97 -7.80
C LEU A 113 -12.32 -7.60 -7.55
N THR A 114 -12.08 -6.39 -7.01
CA THR A 114 -10.75 -5.99 -6.56
C THR A 114 -10.17 -6.97 -5.54
N GLY A 115 -10.95 -7.35 -4.51
CA GLY A 115 -10.54 -8.31 -3.51
C GLY A 115 -10.18 -9.68 -4.09
N LEU A 116 -10.96 -10.18 -5.05
CA LEU A 116 -10.70 -11.44 -5.75
C LEU A 116 -9.42 -11.39 -6.60
N SER A 117 -9.17 -10.29 -7.32
CA SER A 117 -7.97 -10.13 -8.13
C SER A 117 -6.71 -10.04 -7.28
N ILE A 118 -6.78 -9.30 -6.17
CA ILE A 118 -5.72 -9.30 -5.17
C ILE A 118 -5.53 -10.73 -4.65
N ALA A 119 -6.59 -11.44 -4.24
CA ALA A 119 -6.52 -12.81 -3.73
C ALA A 119 -5.77 -13.75 -4.69
N ASN A 120 -6.06 -13.68 -5.98
CA ASN A 120 -5.42 -14.54 -6.99
C ASN A 120 -3.94 -14.22 -7.16
N PHE A 121 -3.57 -12.94 -7.17
CA PHE A 121 -2.17 -12.53 -7.17
C PHE A 121 -1.44 -12.95 -5.88
N GLU A 122 -2.08 -12.81 -4.72
CA GLU A 122 -1.54 -13.21 -3.43
C GLU A 122 -1.11 -14.69 -3.45
N ILE A 123 -1.87 -15.56 -4.10
CA ILE A 123 -1.58 -17.00 -4.15
C ILE A 123 -0.22 -17.27 -4.81
N LEU A 124 0.09 -16.60 -5.91
CA LEU A 124 1.33 -16.85 -6.65
C LEU A 124 2.55 -16.46 -5.82
N VAL A 125 2.48 -15.34 -5.11
CA VAL A 125 3.62 -14.77 -4.37
C VAL A 125 3.76 -15.37 -2.97
N ILE A 126 2.65 -15.54 -2.24
CA ILE A 126 2.65 -15.91 -0.81
C ILE A 126 2.79 -17.41 -0.59
N ASN A 127 2.24 -18.23 -1.48
CA ASN A 127 2.15 -19.68 -1.28
C ASN A 127 3.48 -20.39 -0.95
N PRO A 128 4.61 -20.14 -1.64
CA PRO A 128 5.89 -20.77 -1.28
C PRO A 128 6.31 -20.43 0.16
N LEU A 129 6.15 -19.17 0.59
CA LEU A 129 6.49 -18.73 1.93
C LEU A 129 5.53 -19.30 2.99
N GLU A 130 4.24 -19.39 2.67
CA GLU A 130 3.25 -20.03 3.53
C GLU A 130 3.56 -21.52 3.72
N ARG A 131 3.94 -22.23 2.65
CA ARG A 131 4.32 -23.64 2.72
C ARG A 131 5.53 -23.86 3.61
N LEU A 132 6.58 -23.05 3.46
CA LEU A 132 7.78 -23.12 4.31
C LEU A 132 7.44 -22.87 5.78
N LYS A 133 6.62 -21.85 6.06
CA LYS A 133 6.12 -21.55 7.41
C LYS A 133 5.40 -22.75 8.03
N VAL A 134 4.36 -23.27 7.37
CA VAL A 134 3.54 -24.36 7.94
C VAL A 134 4.35 -25.63 8.13
N TRP A 135 5.27 -25.94 7.20
CA TRP A 135 6.17 -27.08 7.33
C TRP A 135 7.08 -26.96 8.57
N LEU A 136 7.69 -25.80 8.79
CA LEU A 136 8.52 -25.56 9.98
C LEU A 136 7.72 -25.61 11.29
N MET A 137 6.50 -25.08 11.31
CA MET A 137 5.63 -25.10 12.49
C MET A 137 5.17 -26.51 12.87
N THR A 138 4.93 -27.36 11.87
CA THR A 138 4.37 -28.71 12.06
C THR A 138 5.42 -29.81 12.14
N SER A 139 6.69 -29.50 11.91
CA SER A 139 7.80 -30.44 12.09
C SER A 139 7.88 -30.92 13.56
N PRO A 140 8.24 -32.18 13.83
CA PRO A 140 8.38 -32.69 15.18
C PRO A 140 9.63 -32.12 15.88
N THR A 141 10.74 -32.01 15.15
CA THR A 141 12.03 -31.51 15.62
C THR A 141 12.26 -30.06 15.15
N ARG A 142 13.25 -29.39 15.73
CA ARG A 142 13.66 -28.06 15.28
C ARG A 142 14.44 -28.21 13.97
N LEU A 143 13.88 -27.69 12.89
CA LEU A 143 14.50 -27.75 11.56
C LEU A 143 14.83 -26.35 11.04
N SER A 144 15.86 -26.27 10.20
CA SER A 144 16.27 -25.09 9.44
C SER A 144 15.53 -25.02 8.10
N LEU A 145 15.44 -23.82 7.52
CA LEU A 145 14.96 -23.63 6.14
C LEU A 145 15.82 -24.39 5.13
N LEU A 146 17.14 -24.47 5.35
CA LEU A 146 18.06 -25.19 4.47
C LEU A 146 17.77 -26.70 4.46
N GLU A 147 17.27 -27.24 5.57
CA GLU A 147 16.91 -28.65 5.66
C GLU A 147 15.64 -28.97 4.87
N PHE A 148 14.73 -28.01 4.70
CA PHE A 148 13.60 -28.18 3.78
C PHE A 148 14.11 -28.45 2.37
N PHE A 149 15.06 -27.64 1.89
CA PHE A 149 15.67 -27.82 0.59
C PHE A 149 16.46 -29.13 0.56
N ARG A 150 17.35 -29.38 1.52
CA ARG A 150 18.18 -30.60 1.55
C ARG A 150 17.35 -31.89 1.56
N GLN A 151 16.29 -31.99 2.36
CA GLN A 151 15.47 -33.20 2.48
C GLN A 151 14.51 -33.44 1.30
N ARG A 152 14.25 -32.43 0.47
CA ARG A 152 13.25 -32.49 -0.63
C ARG A 152 13.85 -32.29 -2.01
N THR A 153 15.15 -32.01 -2.13
CA THR A 153 15.84 -31.78 -3.41
C THR A 153 16.35 -33.07 -4.08
N ASP A 154 16.28 -34.23 -3.41
CA ASP A 154 16.72 -35.53 -3.98
C ASP A 154 15.77 -36.14 -5.04
N GLY A 155 15.19 -35.33 -5.93
CA GLY A 155 14.54 -35.83 -7.16
C GLY A 155 13.08 -35.44 -7.42
N ARG A 156 12.54 -34.41 -6.76
CA ARG A 156 11.22 -33.80 -7.11
C ARG A 156 11.38 -32.34 -7.51
N ASP A 157 10.50 -31.86 -8.39
CA ASP A 157 10.39 -30.43 -8.71
C ASP A 157 10.13 -29.62 -7.44
N ILE A 158 11.12 -28.84 -7.03
CA ILE A 158 11.09 -28.01 -5.82
C ILE A 158 9.92 -27.03 -5.85
N ILE A 159 9.63 -26.52 -7.05
CA ILE A 159 8.51 -25.61 -7.32
C ILE A 159 7.18 -26.32 -7.04
N ARG A 160 7.01 -27.57 -7.49
CA ARG A 160 5.79 -28.34 -7.24
C ARG A 160 5.56 -28.59 -5.75
N GLU A 161 6.62 -28.84 -4.99
CA GLU A 161 6.52 -29.02 -3.53
C GLU A 161 6.24 -27.70 -2.78
N LEU A 162 6.81 -26.57 -3.24
CA LEU A 162 6.53 -25.24 -2.69
C LEU A 162 5.08 -24.80 -2.95
N TYR A 163 4.54 -25.13 -4.13
CA TYR A 163 3.15 -24.84 -4.50
C TYR A 163 2.16 -25.93 -4.07
N ARG A 164 2.57 -26.84 -3.19
CA ARG A 164 1.66 -27.85 -2.64
C ARG A 164 0.59 -27.18 -1.77
N GLY A 165 -0.67 -27.49 -2.06
CA GLY A 165 -1.82 -26.92 -1.35
C GLY A 165 -2.33 -25.61 -1.94
N THR A 166 -1.87 -25.20 -3.13
CA THR A 166 -2.36 -24.01 -3.85
C THR A 166 -3.88 -23.96 -3.92
N SER A 167 -4.55 -25.07 -4.25
CA SER A 167 -6.03 -25.11 -4.34
C SER A 167 -6.72 -24.81 -3.01
N ALA A 168 -6.19 -25.32 -1.89
CA ALA A 168 -6.75 -25.03 -0.57
C ALA A 168 -6.56 -23.55 -0.19
N ILE A 169 -5.42 -22.96 -0.55
CA ILE A 169 -5.17 -21.53 -0.35
C ILE A 169 -6.06 -20.69 -1.25
N PHE A 170 -6.29 -21.10 -2.50
CA PHE A 170 -7.17 -20.42 -3.44
C PHE A 170 -8.56 -20.22 -2.84
N PHE A 171 -9.19 -21.30 -2.38
CA PHE A 171 -10.51 -21.19 -1.75
C PHE A 171 -10.47 -20.38 -0.47
N ARG A 172 -9.47 -20.61 0.40
CA ARG A 172 -9.33 -19.85 1.65
C ARG A 172 -9.24 -18.34 1.39
N GLN A 173 -8.45 -17.91 0.40
CA GLN A 173 -8.23 -16.50 0.10
C GLN A 173 -9.46 -15.85 -0.53
N ASN A 174 -10.06 -16.50 -1.54
CA ASN A 174 -11.25 -15.96 -2.19
C ASN A 174 -12.42 -15.85 -1.19
N VAL A 175 -12.66 -16.90 -0.38
CA VAL A 175 -13.70 -16.88 0.65
C VAL A 175 -13.43 -15.78 1.68
N SER A 176 -12.20 -15.67 2.17
CA SER A 176 -11.89 -14.63 3.16
C SER A 176 -12.06 -13.22 2.60
N TRP A 177 -11.63 -12.95 1.37
CA TRP A 177 -11.77 -11.62 0.77
C TRP A 177 -13.23 -11.26 0.52
N VAL A 178 -14.02 -12.18 -0.02
CA VAL A 178 -15.45 -11.97 -0.28
C VAL A 178 -16.19 -11.74 1.03
N THR A 179 -16.02 -12.61 2.02
CA THR A 179 -16.69 -12.47 3.32
C THR A 179 -16.25 -11.20 4.04
N PHE A 180 -14.95 -10.88 4.06
CA PHE A 180 -14.46 -9.66 4.68
C PHE A 180 -15.07 -8.40 4.06
N LEU A 181 -14.98 -8.23 2.73
CA LEU A 181 -15.47 -7.03 2.06
C LEU A 181 -17.00 -6.92 2.12
N TYR A 182 -17.70 -8.05 1.96
CA TYR A 182 -19.16 -8.06 2.03
C TYR A 182 -19.67 -7.72 3.43
N THR A 183 -19.10 -8.35 4.47
CA THR A 183 -19.51 -8.09 5.85
C THR A 183 -19.09 -6.69 6.31
N ASP A 184 -17.93 -6.18 5.90
CA ASP A 184 -17.47 -4.83 6.24
C ASP A 184 -18.44 -3.76 5.72
N GLU A 185 -18.82 -3.86 4.44
CA GLU A 185 -19.76 -2.93 3.82
C GLU A 185 -21.16 -3.02 4.46
N LEU A 186 -21.66 -4.25 4.70
CA LEU A 186 -22.97 -4.44 5.35
C LEU A 186 -22.98 -3.89 6.78
N THR A 187 -21.93 -4.16 7.55
CA THR A 187 -21.87 -3.75 8.95
C THR A 187 -21.78 -2.23 9.05
N LYS A 188 -20.91 -1.60 8.26
CA LYS A 188 -20.79 -0.13 8.24
C LYS A 188 -22.07 0.56 7.77
N THR A 189 -22.75 0.01 6.75
CA THR A 189 -24.03 0.55 6.28
C THR A 189 -25.08 0.52 7.39
N LYS A 190 -25.25 -0.63 8.06
CA LYS A 190 -26.22 -0.77 9.16
C LYS A 190 -25.89 0.14 10.35
N VAL A 191 -24.62 0.30 10.70
CA VAL A 191 -24.23 1.18 11.81
C VAL A 191 -24.50 2.65 11.46
N ARG A 192 -24.23 3.08 10.22
CA ARG A 192 -24.54 4.42 9.73
C ARG A 192 -26.05 4.69 9.71
N GLU A 193 -26.85 3.72 9.26
CA GLU A 193 -28.32 3.80 9.28
C GLU A 193 -28.85 3.93 10.71
N TYR A 194 -28.33 3.14 11.65
CA TYR A 194 -28.76 3.17 13.05
C TYR A 194 -28.40 4.49 13.75
N LYS A 195 -27.21 5.03 13.50
CA LYS A 195 -26.74 6.27 14.15
C LYS A 195 -27.14 7.55 13.42
N GLN A 196 -27.71 7.46 12.20
CA GLN A 196 -28.02 8.60 11.34
C GLN A 196 -26.83 9.58 11.16
N SER A 197 -25.60 9.07 11.26
CA SER A 197 -24.36 9.83 11.10
C SER A 197 -23.46 9.14 10.09
N GLN A 198 -22.85 9.94 9.20
CA GLN A 198 -21.85 9.44 8.25
C GLN A 198 -20.52 9.12 8.95
N ASP A 199 -20.22 9.88 10.01
CA ASP A 199 -19.00 9.73 10.78
C ASP A 199 -19.20 8.72 11.90
N LEU A 200 -18.45 7.62 11.78
CA LEU A 200 -18.43 6.55 12.75
C LEU A 200 -17.35 6.83 13.80
N THR A 201 -17.71 6.70 15.07
CA THR A 201 -16.71 6.83 16.15
C THR A 201 -15.71 5.67 16.09
N HIS A 202 -14.52 5.84 16.68
CA HIS A 202 -13.53 4.76 16.75
C HIS A 202 -14.08 3.49 17.44
N ILE A 203 -14.99 3.65 18.41
CA ILE A 203 -15.64 2.53 19.10
C ILE A 203 -16.58 1.78 18.15
N ASP A 204 -17.33 2.49 17.31
CA ASP A 204 -18.22 1.89 16.32
C ASP A 204 -17.44 1.12 15.27
N LEU A 205 -16.35 1.71 14.78
CA LEU A 205 -15.45 1.07 13.82
C LEU A 205 -14.80 -0.18 14.42
N PHE A 206 -14.42 -0.13 15.69
CA PHE A 206 -13.89 -1.28 16.41
C PHE A 206 -14.94 -2.39 16.55
N ALA A 207 -16.15 -2.07 17.01
CA ALA A 207 -17.24 -3.02 17.16
C ALA A 207 -17.65 -3.66 15.82
N ALA A 208 -17.76 -2.84 14.78
CA ALA A 208 -18.01 -3.31 13.42
C ALA A 208 -16.89 -4.24 12.94
N GLY A 209 -15.63 -3.84 13.13
CA GLY A 209 -14.46 -4.65 12.78
C GLY A 209 -14.43 -6.01 13.49
N MET A 210 -14.86 -6.09 14.75
CA MET A 210 -14.97 -7.35 15.49
C MET A 210 -16.03 -8.29 14.91
N ILE A 211 -17.22 -7.77 14.55
CA ILE A 211 -18.27 -8.55 13.88
C ILE A 211 -17.77 -9.07 12.54
N VAL A 212 -17.15 -8.21 11.73
CA VAL A 212 -16.54 -8.57 10.44
C VAL A 212 -15.48 -9.66 10.64
N GLY A 213 -14.61 -9.52 11.63
CA GLY A 213 -13.59 -10.50 11.98
C GLY A 213 -14.17 -11.87 12.36
N LEU A 214 -15.24 -11.90 13.16
CA LEU A 214 -15.92 -13.14 13.56
C LEU A 214 -16.57 -13.85 12.37
N VAL A 215 -17.34 -13.13 11.55
CA VAL A 215 -18.01 -13.71 10.37
C VAL A 215 -16.99 -14.21 9.34
N ASN A 216 -15.94 -13.42 9.08
CA ASN A 216 -14.85 -13.83 8.19
C ASN A 216 -14.12 -15.08 8.72
N THR A 217 -13.86 -15.13 10.04
CA THR A 217 -13.22 -16.31 10.65
C THR A 217 -14.11 -17.54 10.50
N ALA A 218 -15.41 -17.42 10.77
CA ALA A 218 -16.34 -18.53 10.62
C ALA A 218 -16.36 -19.10 9.19
N ALA A 219 -16.38 -18.24 8.16
CA ALA A 219 -16.36 -18.67 6.77
C ALA A 219 -15.01 -19.25 6.32
N MET A 220 -13.89 -18.70 6.80
CA MET A 220 -12.55 -19.06 6.35
C MET A 220 -12.02 -20.36 6.98
N MET A 221 -12.39 -20.67 8.23
CA MET A 221 -11.78 -21.74 9.03
C MET A 221 -11.78 -23.13 8.37
N PRO A 222 -12.86 -23.60 7.71
CA PRO A 222 -12.84 -24.90 7.02
C PRO A 222 -11.76 -25.00 5.94
N PHE A 223 -11.57 -23.92 5.18
CA PHE A 223 -10.54 -23.87 4.14
C PHE A 223 -9.13 -23.73 4.72
N ASP A 224 -8.99 -22.99 5.82
CA ASP A 224 -7.71 -22.88 6.55
C ASP A 224 -7.27 -24.23 7.13
N TYR A 225 -8.20 -25.01 7.67
CA TYR A 225 -7.93 -26.37 8.14
C TYR A 225 -7.43 -27.28 7.01
N VAL A 226 -8.13 -27.31 5.87
CA VAL A 226 -7.74 -28.15 4.73
C VAL A 226 -6.39 -27.72 4.15
N LYS A 227 -6.12 -26.41 4.09
CA LYS A 227 -4.81 -25.87 3.75
C LYS A 227 -3.74 -26.39 4.70
N THR A 228 -3.93 -26.28 6.02
CA THR A 228 -2.95 -26.73 7.00
C THR A 228 -2.70 -28.24 6.87
N GLN A 229 -3.74 -29.05 6.63
CA GLN A 229 -3.60 -30.49 6.38
C GLN A 229 -2.81 -30.82 5.12
N LYS A 230 -2.95 -30.02 4.05
CA LYS A 230 -2.17 -30.16 2.81
C LYS A 230 -0.73 -29.69 2.94
N GLN A 231 -0.48 -28.71 3.82
CA GLN A 231 0.79 -28.02 3.99
C GLN A 231 1.57 -28.41 5.26
N LYS A 232 1.14 -29.45 5.98
CA LYS A 232 1.90 -29.97 7.13
C LYS A 232 3.18 -30.72 6.72
N PHE A 233 4.03 -31.00 7.70
CA PHE A 233 5.32 -31.68 7.55
C PHE A 233 5.19 -33.06 6.90
N PHE A 234 4.37 -33.92 7.52
CA PHE A 234 4.06 -35.26 7.01
C PHE A 234 3.19 -35.15 5.76
N GLN A 235 3.63 -35.81 4.68
CA GLN A 235 2.96 -35.72 3.39
C GLN A 235 1.56 -36.36 3.47
N ASN A 236 0.55 -35.57 3.10
CA ASN A 236 -0.78 -36.10 2.80
C ASN A 236 -1.06 -35.97 1.30
N ASN A 237 -1.08 -37.10 0.58
CA ASN A 237 -1.32 -37.15 -0.86
C ASN A 237 -2.80 -37.15 -1.24
N GLN A 238 -3.72 -37.26 -0.27
CA GLN A 238 -5.16 -37.17 -0.48
C GLN A 238 -5.53 -35.84 -1.14
N SER A 239 -6.56 -35.80 -2.00
CA SER A 239 -7.04 -34.56 -2.58
C SER A 239 -7.65 -33.61 -1.52
N MET A 240 -7.86 -32.34 -1.85
CA MET A 240 -8.54 -31.40 -0.93
C MET A 240 -9.95 -31.89 -0.58
N MET A 241 -10.66 -32.44 -1.57
CA MET A 241 -12.01 -32.95 -1.39
C MET A 241 -12.02 -34.20 -0.50
N ASP A 242 -11.01 -35.07 -0.63
CA ASP A 242 -10.89 -36.26 0.21
C ASP A 242 -10.62 -35.89 1.66
N ILE A 243 -9.74 -34.91 1.91
CA ILE A 243 -9.49 -34.38 3.27
C ILE A 243 -10.80 -33.84 3.86
N PHE A 244 -11.54 -33.05 3.08
CA PHE A 244 -12.80 -32.47 3.54
C PHE A 244 -13.84 -33.56 3.87
N LYS A 245 -14.08 -34.51 2.96
CA LYS A 245 -15.04 -35.62 3.15
C LYS A 245 -14.63 -36.54 4.29
N THR A 246 -13.36 -36.91 4.38
CA THR A 246 -12.84 -37.80 5.43
C THR A 246 -12.98 -37.14 6.80
N THR A 247 -12.60 -35.86 6.91
CA THR A 247 -12.74 -35.10 8.15
C THR A 247 -14.21 -34.99 8.56
N LEU A 248 -15.10 -34.66 7.62
CA LEU A 248 -16.53 -34.54 7.90
C LEU A 248 -17.14 -35.86 8.36
N LYS A 249 -16.73 -37.00 7.76
CA LYS A 249 -17.24 -38.33 8.12
C LYS A 249 -16.68 -38.85 9.45
N GLN A 250 -15.42 -38.58 9.76
CA GLN A 250 -14.75 -39.14 10.94
C GLN A 250 -14.90 -38.26 12.20
N ASP A 251 -14.77 -36.95 12.05
CA ASP A 251 -14.68 -36.01 13.18
C ASP A 251 -15.82 -34.98 13.22
N GLY A 252 -16.62 -34.90 12.16
CA GLY A 252 -17.70 -33.93 12.03
C GLY A 252 -17.23 -32.49 11.78
N ILE A 253 -18.19 -31.56 11.80
CA ILE A 253 -17.97 -30.15 11.42
C ILE A 253 -17.09 -29.42 12.43
N ALA A 254 -17.18 -29.77 13.72
CA ALA A 254 -16.44 -29.11 14.80
C ALA A 254 -14.90 -29.15 14.57
N ARG A 255 -14.42 -30.18 13.87
CA ARG A 255 -12.98 -30.35 13.59
C ARG A 255 -12.39 -29.22 12.74
N PHE A 256 -13.16 -28.68 11.81
CA PHE A 256 -12.73 -27.56 10.96
C PHE A 256 -12.47 -26.27 11.76
N TYR A 257 -13.07 -26.15 12.95
CA TYR A 257 -12.98 -24.96 13.79
C TYR A 257 -11.95 -25.09 14.91
N VAL A 258 -11.14 -26.14 14.93
CA VAL A 258 -10.08 -26.28 15.93
C VAL A 258 -9.14 -25.07 15.91
N GLY A 259 -8.91 -24.49 17.08
CA GLY A 259 -8.04 -23.32 17.24
C GLY A 259 -8.70 -21.97 16.94
N TRP A 260 -10.02 -21.89 16.70
CA TRP A 260 -10.72 -20.62 16.44
C TRP A 260 -10.54 -19.59 17.58
N LYS A 261 -10.51 -20.03 18.84
CA LYS A 261 -10.27 -19.14 20.00
C LYS A 261 -8.87 -18.51 19.94
N VAL A 262 -7.86 -19.31 19.61
CA VAL A 262 -6.47 -18.83 19.45
C VAL A 262 -6.38 -17.83 18.30
N TYR A 263 -7.12 -18.08 17.22
CA TYR A 263 -7.26 -17.15 16.10
C TYR A 263 -7.85 -15.81 16.53
N LEU A 264 -8.93 -15.82 17.32
CA LEU A 264 -9.57 -14.57 17.78
C LEU A 264 -8.68 -13.77 18.74
N VAL A 265 -7.99 -14.43 19.67
CA VAL A 265 -7.03 -13.76 20.56
C VAL A 265 -5.91 -13.13 19.74
N GLN A 266 -5.38 -13.85 18.75
CA GLN A 266 -4.39 -13.28 17.83
C GLN A 266 -4.94 -12.05 17.10
N TYR A 267 -6.17 -12.10 16.60
CA TYR A 267 -6.80 -10.98 15.89
C TYR A 267 -6.99 -9.76 16.80
N ALA A 268 -7.42 -9.96 18.05
CA ALA A 268 -7.57 -8.90 19.03
C ALA A 268 -6.22 -8.24 19.37
N ILE A 269 -5.16 -9.03 19.57
CA ILE A 269 -3.81 -8.50 19.81
C ILE A 269 -3.34 -7.67 18.62
N VAL A 270 -3.52 -8.20 17.39
CA VAL A 270 -3.19 -7.45 16.16
C VAL A 270 -3.95 -6.14 16.15
N ALA A 271 -5.26 -6.13 16.37
CA ALA A 271 -6.08 -4.94 16.32
C ALA A 271 -5.60 -3.87 17.33
N ILE A 272 -5.32 -4.27 18.57
CA ILE A 272 -4.84 -3.37 19.63
C ILE A 272 -3.45 -2.80 19.28
N LEU A 273 -2.51 -3.66 18.89
CA LEU A 273 -1.15 -3.22 18.52
C LEU A 273 -1.18 -2.30 17.32
N THR A 274 -2.04 -2.60 16.35
CA THR A 274 -2.18 -1.82 15.13
C THR A 274 -2.62 -0.40 15.41
N VAL A 275 -3.72 -0.24 16.13
CA VAL A 275 -4.29 1.08 16.39
C VAL A 275 -3.26 1.92 17.15
N ASN A 276 -2.69 1.39 18.23
CA ASN A 276 -1.72 2.12 19.03
C ASN A 276 -0.41 2.44 18.29
N VAL A 277 0.16 1.50 17.53
CA VAL A 277 1.43 1.71 16.83
C VAL A 277 1.25 2.61 15.62
N LEU A 278 0.15 2.46 14.88
CA LEU A 278 -0.15 3.28 13.71
C LEU A 278 -0.38 4.72 14.13
N ASP A 279 -1.18 4.96 15.18
CA ASP A 279 -1.42 6.30 15.70
C ASP A 279 -0.11 6.97 16.17
N GLN A 280 0.77 6.23 16.85
CA GLN A 280 2.07 6.75 17.28
C GLN A 280 3.03 7.03 16.13
N LEU A 281 3.08 6.14 15.13
CA LEU A 281 3.95 6.31 13.97
C LEU A 281 3.46 7.47 13.10
N GLU A 282 2.16 7.56 12.80
CA GLU A 282 1.61 8.66 12.02
C GLU A 282 1.85 10.02 12.69
N GLN A 283 1.69 10.12 14.01
CA GLN A 283 2.01 11.34 14.74
C GLN A 283 3.49 11.70 14.68
N LYS A 284 4.39 10.71 14.84
CA LYS A 284 5.84 10.93 14.74
C LYS A 284 6.26 11.33 13.33
N PHE A 285 5.73 10.68 12.30
CA PHE A 285 6.03 11.01 10.91
C PHE A 285 5.50 12.38 10.52
N LYS A 286 4.25 12.73 10.86
CA LYS A 286 3.73 14.10 10.64
C LYS A 286 4.62 15.14 11.30
N LYS A 287 5.00 14.93 12.57
CA LYS A 287 5.88 15.84 13.31
C LYS A 287 7.27 15.95 12.67
N SER A 288 7.83 14.83 12.19
CA SER A 288 9.14 14.81 11.53
C SER A 288 9.13 15.56 10.19
N THR A 289 8.10 15.36 9.36
CA THR A 289 7.94 16.06 8.07
C THR A 289 7.74 17.57 8.29
N THR A 290 6.91 17.96 9.26
CA THR A 290 6.71 19.37 9.61
C THR A 290 8.00 20.01 10.14
N ASN A 291 8.76 19.32 10.98
CA ASN A 291 10.03 19.84 11.51
C ASN A 291 11.10 19.96 10.42
N PHE A 292 11.20 18.99 9.50
CA PHE A 292 12.14 19.04 8.40
C PHE A 292 11.84 20.20 7.43
N SER A 293 10.56 20.37 7.06
CA SER A 293 10.12 21.50 6.22
C SER A 293 10.41 22.84 6.91
N LYS A 294 10.09 22.99 8.21
CA LYS A 294 10.42 24.21 8.97
C LYS A 294 11.91 24.49 9.02
N ASN A 295 12.73 23.48 9.30
CA ASN A 295 14.18 23.63 9.37
C ASN A 295 14.78 24.02 8.01
N MET A 296 14.27 23.47 6.91
CA MET A 296 14.70 23.83 5.56
C MET A 296 14.34 25.29 5.23
N ILE A 297 13.12 25.71 5.55
CA ILE A 297 12.68 27.11 5.34
C ILE A 297 13.56 28.06 6.17
N THR A 298 13.85 27.76 7.44
CA THR A 298 14.75 28.59 8.27
C THR A 298 16.17 28.68 7.69
N CYS A 299 16.73 27.57 7.19
CA CYS A 299 18.06 27.60 6.58
C CYS A 299 18.10 28.46 5.30
N ILE A 300 17.02 28.45 4.51
CA ILE A 300 16.91 29.25 3.29
C ILE A 300 16.71 30.74 3.63
N THR A 301 15.95 31.06 4.69
CA THR A 301 15.73 32.45 5.11
C THR A 301 16.95 33.10 5.76
N ASP A 302 17.86 32.30 6.33
CA ASP A 302 19.11 32.79 6.93
C ASP A 302 20.19 33.10 5.87
N LEU A 303 19.94 32.82 4.58
CA LEU A 303 20.87 33.14 3.51
C LEU A 303 20.85 34.65 3.17
N PRO A 304 22.03 35.27 2.96
CA PRO A 304 22.15 36.59 2.36
C PRO A 304 21.42 36.67 1.01
N VAL A 305 20.78 37.82 0.74
CA VAL A 305 19.99 38.06 -0.47
C VAL A 305 20.81 37.84 -1.75
N GLU A 306 22.12 38.15 -1.71
CA GLU A 306 23.03 37.97 -2.84
C GLU A 306 23.22 36.49 -3.20
N LEU A 307 23.24 35.60 -2.20
CA LEU A 307 23.35 34.16 -2.44
C LEU A 307 22.02 33.59 -2.94
N LEU A 308 20.88 34.10 -2.47
CA LEU A 308 19.56 33.73 -2.98
C LEU A 308 19.41 34.14 -4.44
N HIS A 309 19.79 35.36 -4.81
CA HIS A 309 19.82 35.81 -6.20
C HIS A 309 20.79 34.98 -7.05
N GLY A 310 21.96 34.64 -6.50
CA GLY A 310 22.90 33.73 -7.16
C GLY A 310 22.33 32.33 -7.40
N ILE A 311 21.52 31.79 -6.49
CA ILE A 311 20.81 30.52 -6.68
C ILE A 311 19.73 30.65 -7.76
N PHE A 312 18.96 31.75 -7.74
CA PHE A 312 17.93 32.02 -8.74
C PHE A 312 18.51 32.16 -10.15
N ASP A 313 19.74 32.65 -10.30
CA ASP A 313 20.40 32.75 -11.61
C ASP A 313 20.63 31.39 -12.30
N TYR A 314 20.67 30.29 -11.52
CA TYR A 314 20.82 28.91 -11.99
C TYR A 314 19.49 28.16 -12.16
N LEU A 315 18.38 28.72 -11.68
CA LEU A 315 17.06 28.09 -11.71
C LEU A 315 16.21 28.65 -12.86
N SER A 316 15.28 27.84 -13.37
CA SER A 316 14.29 28.34 -14.33
C SER A 316 13.26 29.21 -13.62
N ALA A 317 12.60 30.11 -14.35
CA ALA A 317 11.52 30.92 -13.77
C ALA A 317 10.38 30.06 -13.19
N TYR A 318 10.13 28.88 -13.76
CA TYR A 318 9.18 27.92 -13.22
C TYR A 318 9.62 27.41 -11.84
N ASP A 319 10.87 26.94 -11.73
CA ASP A 319 11.41 26.39 -10.49
C ASP A 319 11.46 27.45 -9.37
N ILE A 320 11.70 28.70 -9.74
CA ILE A 320 11.68 29.84 -8.81
C ILE A 320 10.26 30.10 -8.33
N CYS A 321 9.29 30.27 -9.24
CA CYS A 321 7.90 30.59 -8.89
C CYS A 321 7.19 29.43 -8.17
N HIS A 322 7.51 28.18 -8.48
CA HIS A 322 6.91 27.02 -7.83
C HIS A 322 7.64 26.64 -6.53
N GLY A 323 8.96 26.80 -6.50
CA GLY A 323 9.81 26.32 -5.41
C GLY A 323 9.95 27.29 -4.24
N PHE A 324 9.84 28.60 -4.47
CA PHE A 324 10.17 29.61 -3.46
C PHE A 324 9.02 30.56 -3.08
N ARG A 325 7.91 30.52 -3.82
CA ARG A 325 6.74 31.36 -3.57
C ARG A 325 5.82 30.78 -2.50
N ASP A 326 5.17 31.65 -1.72
CA ASP A 326 4.26 31.30 -0.62
C ASP A 326 4.91 30.47 0.51
N LEU A 327 6.25 30.47 0.59
CA LEU A 327 7.00 29.81 1.66
C LEU A 327 7.18 30.71 2.89
N ASN A 328 7.42 32.00 2.68
CA ASN A 328 7.61 33.01 3.73
C ASN A 328 7.61 34.42 3.11
N ASP A 329 7.05 35.42 3.82
CA ASP A 329 6.97 36.82 3.40
C ASP A 329 8.33 37.41 2.99
N TYR A 330 9.43 36.98 3.63
CA TYR A 330 10.78 37.40 3.26
C TYR A 330 11.21 36.90 1.88
N LEU A 331 10.92 35.64 1.54
CA LEU A 331 11.28 35.08 0.24
C LEU A 331 10.41 35.69 -0.87
N ASP A 332 9.13 35.93 -0.59
CA ASP A 332 8.24 36.62 -1.53
C ASP A 332 8.73 38.05 -1.80
N GLN A 333 9.20 38.79 -0.78
CA GLN A 333 9.84 40.11 -0.96
C GLN A 333 11.14 40.04 -1.76
N VAL A 334 11.98 39.02 -1.56
CA VAL A 334 13.20 38.82 -2.34
C VAL A 334 12.86 38.50 -3.81
N LEU A 335 11.83 37.68 -4.04
CA LEU A 335 11.33 37.34 -5.37
C LEU A 335 10.74 38.55 -6.11
N GLU A 336 10.00 39.42 -5.42
CA GLU A 336 9.47 40.66 -5.99
C GLU A 336 10.58 41.62 -6.45
N ASN A 337 11.72 41.62 -5.75
CA ASN A 337 12.88 42.45 -6.08
C ASN A 337 13.86 41.78 -7.06
N TYR A 338 13.64 40.53 -7.44
CA TYR A 338 14.49 39.80 -8.37
C TYR A 338 14.18 40.21 -9.82
N SER A 339 15.13 40.88 -10.47
CA SER A 339 14.95 41.46 -11.81
C SER A 339 15.61 40.65 -12.95
N ASN A 340 16.00 39.40 -12.70
CA ASN A 340 16.87 38.63 -13.57
C ASN A 340 16.20 37.33 -14.09
N PHE A 341 14.88 37.36 -14.35
CA PHE A 341 14.18 36.18 -14.86
C PHE A 341 14.61 35.84 -16.28
N LYS A 342 14.97 34.57 -16.48
CA LYS A 342 15.21 33.94 -17.78
C LYS A 342 14.00 33.06 -18.11
N LEU A 343 13.20 33.51 -19.06
CA LEU A 343 12.02 32.79 -19.54
C LEU A 343 12.38 32.03 -20.81
N ASP A 344 12.34 30.71 -20.74
CA ASP A 344 12.49 29.83 -21.90
C ASP A 344 11.23 29.00 -22.05
N PHE A 345 10.37 29.36 -23.01
CA PHE A 345 9.09 28.67 -23.25
C PHE A 345 9.19 27.50 -24.23
N GLN A 346 10.40 27.01 -24.51
CA GLN A 346 10.58 25.81 -25.31
C GLN A 346 10.13 24.56 -24.51
N SER A 347 9.08 23.87 -24.96
CA SER A 347 8.56 22.62 -24.37
C SER A 347 8.06 22.72 -22.90
N ILE A 348 7.22 23.71 -22.59
CA ILE A 348 6.63 23.89 -21.23
C ILE A 348 5.13 23.49 -21.18
N GLU A 349 4.73 22.68 -20.19
CA GLU A 349 3.30 22.36 -19.98
C GLU A 349 2.44 23.61 -19.72
N LYS A 350 1.18 23.61 -20.22
CA LYS A 350 0.26 24.77 -20.14
C LYS A 350 -0.01 25.27 -18.71
N SER A 351 -0.02 24.37 -17.72
CA SER A 351 -0.15 24.69 -16.29
C SER A 351 1.03 25.52 -15.78
N CYS A 352 2.25 25.18 -16.21
CA CYS A 352 3.48 25.88 -15.86
C CYS A 352 3.53 27.25 -16.54
N PHE A 353 3.05 27.35 -17.78
CA PHE A 353 2.93 28.61 -18.52
C PHE A 353 1.97 29.61 -17.84
N ASP A 354 0.77 29.18 -17.46
CA ASP A 354 -0.22 30.03 -16.79
C ASP A 354 0.29 30.53 -15.43
N LEU A 355 1.01 29.67 -14.69
CA LEU A 355 1.60 30.01 -13.40
C LEU A 355 2.68 31.09 -13.54
N ILE A 356 3.57 31.01 -14.53
CA ILE A 356 4.59 32.03 -14.79
C ILE A 356 3.93 33.37 -15.17
N CYS A 357 2.93 33.34 -16.05
CA CYS A 357 2.27 34.56 -16.55
C CYS A 357 1.47 35.33 -15.49
N GLN A 358 0.95 34.65 -14.46
CA GLN A 358 0.23 35.31 -13.36
C GLN A 358 1.16 36.02 -12.38
N HIS A 359 2.43 35.65 -12.36
CA HIS A 359 3.29 35.81 -11.19
C HIS A 359 4.59 36.55 -11.46
N VAL A 360 5.09 36.54 -12.70
CA VAL A 360 6.28 37.26 -13.12
C VAL A 360 5.89 38.63 -13.67
N GLN A 361 6.38 39.70 -13.06
CA GLN A 361 6.15 41.04 -13.58
C GLN A 361 6.95 41.26 -14.88
N PRO A 362 6.37 41.89 -15.92
CA PRO A 362 7.05 42.10 -17.21
C PRO A 362 8.37 42.87 -17.12
N ILE A 363 8.51 43.72 -16.09
CA ILE A 363 9.70 44.56 -15.88
C ILE A 363 10.92 43.76 -15.40
N CYS A 364 10.71 42.56 -14.84
CA CYS A 364 11.76 41.72 -14.28
C CYS A 364 12.31 40.68 -15.28
N ILE A 365 11.83 40.70 -16.53
CA ILE A 365 12.21 39.77 -17.59
C ILE A 365 13.44 40.30 -18.33
N LYS A 366 14.52 39.50 -18.36
CA LYS A 366 15.79 39.88 -19.02
C LYS A 366 16.07 39.07 -20.28
N VAL A 367 15.77 37.77 -20.26
CA VAL A 367 15.88 36.88 -21.42
C VAL A 367 14.52 36.27 -21.65
N LEU A 368 14.00 36.41 -22.86
CA LEU A 368 12.73 35.83 -23.28
C LEU A 368 12.95 34.99 -24.54
N ARG A 369 12.66 33.69 -24.46
CA ARG A 369 12.56 32.82 -25.61
C ARG A 369 11.13 32.33 -25.76
N LEU A 370 10.54 32.63 -26.91
CA LEU A 370 9.22 32.17 -27.30
C LEU A 370 9.39 31.10 -28.38
N SER A 371 8.65 30.00 -28.24
CA SER A 371 8.63 28.90 -29.20
C SER A 371 7.21 28.38 -29.37
N ASP A 372 6.77 28.19 -30.61
CA ASP A 372 5.50 27.52 -30.93
C ASP A 372 5.82 26.15 -31.54
N ASP A 373 6.01 25.14 -30.69
CA ASP A 373 6.21 23.76 -31.16
C ASP A 373 4.84 23.07 -31.37
N ARG A 374 4.62 22.51 -32.57
CA ARG A 374 3.35 21.91 -33.01
C ARG A 374 2.93 20.67 -32.20
N ASN A 375 3.84 20.05 -31.44
CA ASN A 375 3.57 18.78 -30.74
C ASN A 375 3.23 18.93 -29.25
N GLU A 376 3.78 19.93 -28.54
CA GLU A 376 3.62 20.07 -27.08
C GLU A 376 2.87 21.35 -26.67
N THR A 377 2.99 22.45 -27.42
CA THR A 377 2.49 23.77 -26.99
C THR A 377 2.08 24.69 -28.15
N PRO A 378 0.99 24.41 -28.88
CA PRO A 378 0.52 25.32 -29.94
C PRO A 378 0.01 26.65 -29.35
N ASP A 379 0.32 27.76 -30.03
CA ASP A 379 -0.19 29.12 -29.82
C ASP A 379 0.13 29.78 -28.46
N GLN A 380 1.13 29.29 -27.72
CA GLN A 380 1.51 29.87 -26.42
C GLN A 380 2.22 31.22 -26.58
N SER A 381 2.95 31.44 -27.67
CA SER A 381 3.62 32.72 -27.91
C SER A 381 2.61 33.86 -28.12
N GLU A 382 1.54 33.62 -28.87
CA GLU A 382 0.45 34.57 -29.11
C GLU A 382 -0.30 34.87 -27.81
N LEU A 383 -0.58 33.84 -27.01
CA LEU A 383 -1.25 34.01 -25.72
C LEU A 383 -0.39 34.80 -24.72
N PHE A 384 0.93 34.61 -24.72
CA PHE A 384 1.86 35.42 -23.93
C PHE A 384 1.83 36.90 -24.36
N LEU A 385 1.94 37.16 -25.67
CA LEU A 385 1.94 38.50 -26.24
C LEU A 385 0.60 39.23 -26.10
N SER A 386 -0.52 38.50 -26.03
CA SER A 386 -1.84 39.07 -25.75
C SER A 386 -2.00 39.51 -24.29
N ARG A 387 -1.36 38.81 -23.34
CA ARG A 387 -1.45 39.09 -21.91
C ARG A 387 -0.43 40.12 -21.44
N ILE A 388 0.75 40.15 -22.04
CA ILE A 388 1.86 41.00 -21.61
C ILE A 388 2.32 41.89 -22.76
N ASN A 389 2.22 43.20 -22.57
CA ASN A 389 2.68 44.17 -23.56
C ASN A 389 4.21 44.27 -23.52
N VAL A 390 4.86 43.96 -24.65
CA VAL A 390 6.33 44.01 -24.79
C VAL A 390 6.91 45.38 -24.39
N LYS A 391 6.14 46.47 -24.55
CA LYS A 391 6.55 47.82 -24.13
C LYS A 391 6.79 47.96 -22.61
N GLN A 392 6.26 47.05 -21.80
CA GLN A 392 6.43 47.04 -20.34
C GLN A 392 7.72 46.31 -19.91
N MET A 393 8.43 45.66 -20.82
CA MET A 393 9.68 44.92 -20.55
C MET A 393 10.91 45.82 -20.72
N THR A 394 11.11 46.78 -19.81
CA THR A 394 12.19 47.77 -19.92
C THR A 394 13.60 47.20 -19.72
N ASN A 395 13.73 46.01 -19.11
CA ASN A 395 15.00 45.36 -18.81
C ASN A 395 15.36 44.19 -19.75
N LEU A 396 14.62 44.03 -20.85
CA LEU A 396 14.83 42.94 -21.79
C LEU A 396 16.14 43.10 -22.56
N GLN A 397 17.04 42.11 -22.45
CA GLN A 397 18.34 42.09 -23.11
C GLN A 397 18.40 41.15 -24.31
N THR A 398 17.60 40.08 -24.30
CA THR A 398 17.61 39.11 -25.39
C THR A 398 16.19 38.59 -25.61
N LEU A 399 15.72 38.72 -26.85
CA LEU A 399 14.48 38.13 -27.34
C LEU A 399 14.84 37.13 -28.43
N SER A 400 14.43 35.88 -28.29
CA SER A 400 14.55 34.88 -29.36
C SER A 400 13.19 34.29 -29.67
N LEU A 401 12.83 34.30 -30.94
CA LEU A 401 11.61 33.71 -31.46
C LEU A 401 12.03 32.48 -32.26
N ALA A 402 11.56 31.30 -31.85
CA ALA A 402 11.83 30.04 -32.53
C ALA A 402 10.53 29.45 -33.07
N GLN A 403 10.54 28.98 -34.32
CA GLN A 403 9.40 28.24 -34.92
C GLN A 403 8.05 28.98 -34.99
N ILE A 404 8.03 30.31 -34.86
CA ILE A 404 6.81 31.10 -35.04
C ILE A 404 6.50 31.15 -36.54
N GLU A 405 5.37 30.60 -36.96
CA GLU A 405 4.93 30.68 -38.35
C GLU A 405 4.61 32.13 -38.73
N ASP A 406 5.20 32.61 -39.83
CA ASP A 406 4.87 33.92 -40.41
C ASP A 406 3.39 33.93 -40.80
N ILE A 407 2.59 34.71 -40.09
CA ILE A 407 1.23 35.06 -40.55
C ILE A 407 1.41 35.81 -41.88
N PRO A 408 0.81 35.36 -43.00
CA PRO A 408 0.90 36.10 -44.25
C PRO A 408 0.25 37.47 -44.05
N PHE A 409 1.02 38.55 -44.29
CA PHE A 409 0.52 39.92 -44.32
C PHE A 409 -0.63 40.02 -45.33
N THR A 410 -1.88 39.99 -44.87
CA THR A 410 -3.01 40.47 -45.65
C THR A 410 -3.12 41.97 -45.46
N THR A 411 -2.65 42.69 -46.48
CA THR A 411 -2.91 44.13 -46.75
C THR A 411 -4.38 44.48 -46.75
#